data_AF-A0A6L3SZ93-F1
#
_entry.id   AF-A0A6L3SZ93-F1
#
_cell.length_a   1.000
_cell.length_b   1.000
_cell.length_c   1.000
_cell.angle_alpha   90.00
_cell.angle_beta   90.00
_cell.angle_gamma   90.00
#
_symmetry.space_group_name_H-M   'P 1'
#
loop_
_entity.id
_entity.type
_entity.pdbx_description
1 polymer ?
#
loop_
_entity_poly.entity_id
_entity_poly.type
_entity_poly.pdbx_seq_one_letter_code
_entity_poly.pdbx_strand_id
1 'polypeptide(L)'
;MPVPARRIVSNSPGVCPVSRFPVRLLAILAATLLPVTGVAAQEPSARPEAVVNDPKASPLVSTVWLENNLDAKNLRIVEVSVEPGVFERGHIPGAQNVVWHTDLVETVSRDIAGPEKFTALARRLGIDKDSTVVLYGDNNNWFAAWGAWVLAQYGLVDNVKLLDGGRRKWEAEKRPLDTRTPEVAASGFTASAPSPALRARFGDVLAVAKRERDEQILDIRSPDEFSGKIIAPAGVQELAIRAGHIPGSVNVPWAKAVNPDGTLKSPAELKALYAAAGIDGTKPIITSCRIGERSSHSWFVLSRVLGYSVRNYDGSWTEYGNAVGVPVVNLAGTIWGGK
;
A
#
# COMPACT_ATOMS: atom_id res chain seq x y z
N MET A 1 6.42 -22.74 -59.85
CA MET A 1 5.21 -23.56 -60.04
C MET A 1 4.52 -23.72 -58.69
N PRO A 2 3.21 -23.46 -58.57
CA PRO A 2 2.52 -23.35 -57.29
C PRO A 2 2.03 -24.71 -56.75
N VAL A 3 2.10 -24.87 -55.43
CA VAL A 3 1.58 -26.01 -54.65
C VAL A 3 0.11 -25.72 -54.28
N PRO A 4 -0.80 -26.72 -54.29
CA PRO A 4 -2.24 -26.46 -54.30
C PRO A 4 -2.86 -26.22 -52.93
N ALA A 5 -3.92 -25.42 -52.94
CA ALA A 5 -4.77 -25.05 -51.81
C ALA A 5 -5.51 -26.24 -51.20
N ARG A 6 -5.48 -26.35 -49.87
CA ARG A 6 -6.41 -27.19 -49.09
C ARG A 6 -7.61 -26.36 -48.63
N ARG A 7 -8.81 -26.78 -49.06
CA ARG A 7 -10.10 -26.38 -48.50
C ARG A 7 -10.19 -26.86 -47.04
N ILE A 8 -10.57 -25.97 -46.13
CA ILE A 8 -11.11 -26.32 -44.81
C ILE A 8 -12.54 -25.80 -44.76
N VAL A 9 -13.42 -26.71 -44.37
CA VAL A 9 -14.88 -26.64 -44.39
C VAL A 9 -15.38 -25.81 -43.21
N SER A 10 -16.32 -24.90 -43.47
CA SER A 10 -17.04 -24.14 -42.45
C SER A 10 -18.00 -25.04 -41.68
N ASN A 11 -18.02 -24.96 -40.34
CA ASN A 11 -19.15 -25.48 -39.57
C ASN A 11 -19.32 -24.72 -38.25
N SER A 12 -20.40 -23.94 -38.17
CA SER A 12 -21.13 -23.44 -36.99
C SER A 12 -22.40 -22.76 -37.55
N PRO A 13 -23.58 -22.79 -36.90
CA PRO A 13 -23.78 -22.80 -35.45
C PRO A 13 -24.88 -23.77 -34.92
N GLY A 14 -24.68 -24.31 -33.72
CA GLY A 14 -25.70 -25.06 -32.97
C GLY A 14 -26.32 -24.18 -31.88
N VAL A 15 -27.56 -23.73 -32.12
CA VAL A 15 -28.44 -23.07 -31.17
C VAL A 15 -29.17 -24.14 -30.35
N CYS A 16 -29.23 -24.00 -29.02
CA CYS A 16 -30.08 -24.83 -28.15
C CYS A 16 -31.15 -23.96 -27.47
N PRO A 17 -32.35 -24.50 -27.20
CA PRO A 17 -33.58 -23.73 -27.22
C PRO A 17 -34.16 -23.39 -25.84
N VAL A 18 -35.00 -22.36 -25.89
CA VAL A 18 -35.88 -21.82 -24.87
C VAL A 18 -37.00 -22.81 -24.53
N SER A 19 -37.30 -23.06 -23.26
CA SER A 19 -38.54 -23.71 -22.83
C SER A 19 -39.42 -22.74 -22.03
N ARG A 20 -40.61 -22.46 -22.57
CA ARG A 20 -41.76 -21.81 -21.91
C ARG A 20 -42.87 -22.85 -21.82
N PHE A 21 -43.58 -22.89 -20.70
CA PHE A 21 -44.92 -23.50 -20.54
C PHE A 21 -45.70 -22.73 -19.45
N PRO A 22 -47.04 -22.81 -19.40
CA PRO A 22 -47.89 -21.64 -19.56
C PRO A 22 -48.67 -21.24 -18.29
N VAL A 23 -49.28 -20.05 -18.44
CA VAL A 23 -50.18 -19.31 -17.54
C VAL A 23 -51.47 -20.07 -17.21
N ARG A 24 -51.95 -19.98 -15.96
CA ARG A 24 -53.36 -19.65 -15.67
C ARG A 24 -53.60 -19.14 -14.23
N LEU A 25 -54.52 -18.20 -14.19
CA LEU A 25 -54.96 -17.24 -13.18
C LEU A 25 -55.83 -17.89 -12.08
N LEU A 26 -55.76 -17.42 -10.83
CA LEU A 26 -56.94 -17.20 -9.99
C LEU A 26 -56.63 -16.22 -8.85
N ALA A 27 -57.47 -15.18 -8.74
CA ALA A 27 -57.46 -14.18 -7.69
C ALA A 27 -58.32 -14.64 -6.50
N ILE A 28 -57.87 -14.41 -5.26
CA ILE A 28 -58.75 -14.28 -4.09
C ILE A 28 -58.22 -13.12 -3.23
N LEU A 29 -59.08 -12.11 -3.09
CA LEU A 29 -58.96 -11.00 -2.14
C LEU A 29 -59.22 -11.52 -0.72
N ALA A 30 -58.34 -11.24 0.23
CA ALA A 30 -58.67 -11.27 1.65
C ALA A 30 -57.99 -10.07 2.33
N ALA A 31 -58.79 -9.03 2.59
CA ALA A 31 -58.39 -7.89 3.38
C ALA A 31 -58.65 -8.23 4.86
N THR A 32 -57.57 -8.38 5.63
CA THR A 32 -57.63 -8.39 7.11
C THR A 32 -56.95 -7.13 7.61
N LEU A 33 -57.74 -6.21 8.16
CA LEU A 33 -57.28 -5.07 8.95
C LEU A 33 -56.63 -5.61 10.24
N LEU A 34 -55.37 -5.23 10.46
CA LEU A 34 -54.70 -5.33 11.76
C LEU A 34 -54.33 -3.91 12.23
N PRO A 35 -54.41 -3.62 13.53
CA PRO A 35 -54.25 -2.27 14.06
C PRO A 35 -52.79 -1.83 14.00
N VAL A 36 -52.62 -0.56 13.63
CA VAL A 36 -51.38 0.20 13.69
C VAL A 36 -50.94 0.31 15.15
N THR A 37 -49.86 -0.38 15.51
CA THR A 37 -49.07 -0.06 16.70
C THR A 37 -47.78 0.59 16.25
N GLY A 38 -47.58 1.84 16.69
CA GLY A 38 -46.47 2.68 16.29
C GLY A 38 -45.13 2.04 16.64
N VAL A 39 -44.35 1.75 15.61
CA VAL A 39 -42.91 1.56 15.75
C VAL A 39 -42.31 2.96 15.74
N ALA A 40 -41.84 3.41 16.90
CA ALA A 40 -41.05 4.63 17.00
C ALA A 40 -39.89 4.51 16.02
N ALA A 41 -39.81 5.44 15.06
CA ALA A 41 -38.69 5.56 14.16
C ALA A 41 -37.43 5.80 15.00
N GLN A 42 -36.59 4.78 15.10
CA GLN A 42 -35.30 4.89 15.71
C GLN A 42 -34.42 5.64 14.70
N GLU A 43 -34.10 6.89 15.01
CA GLU A 43 -33.17 7.71 14.22
C GLU A 43 -31.89 6.90 13.95
N PRO A 44 -31.33 6.96 12.73
CA PRO A 44 -30.05 6.33 12.48
C PRO A 44 -29.01 6.97 13.39
N SER A 45 -28.57 6.20 14.40
CA SER A 45 -27.48 6.54 15.30
C SER A 45 -26.28 6.95 14.47
N ALA A 46 -26.00 8.26 14.46
CA ALA A 46 -24.74 8.80 13.98
C ALA A 46 -23.63 8.10 14.75
N ARG A 47 -22.79 7.34 14.04
CA ARG A 47 -21.55 6.82 14.63
C ARG A 47 -20.74 8.03 15.08
N PRO A 48 -20.17 8.03 16.29
CA PRO A 48 -19.20 9.06 16.63
C PRO A 48 -18.00 8.85 15.70
N GLU A 49 -17.84 9.77 14.75
CA GLU A 49 -16.58 9.96 14.04
C GLU A 49 -15.51 10.15 15.11
N ALA A 50 -14.69 9.12 15.32
CA ALA A 50 -13.52 9.20 16.16
C ALA A 50 -12.47 10.04 15.43
N VAL A 51 -12.66 11.36 15.42
CA VAL A 51 -11.70 12.30 14.89
C VAL A 51 -10.75 12.67 16.02
N VAL A 52 -9.57 12.06 16.00
CA VAL A 52 -8.39 12.66 16.64
C VAL A 52 -8.03 13.87 15.77
N ASN A 53 -8.69 14.99 16.06
CA ASN A 53 -8.64 16.23 15.30
C ASN A 53 -7.44 17.10 15.68
N ASP A 54 -6.31 16.48 16.02
CA ASP A 54 -5.05 17.19 16.07
C ASP A 54 -4.17 16.77 14.88
N PRO A 55 -4.22 17.54 13.77
CA PRO A 55 -3.33 17.37 12.64
C PRO A 55 -1.86 17.64 12.99
N LYS A 56 -1.49 18.06 14.20
CA LYS A 56 -0.07 18.01 14.62
C LYS A 56 0.32 16.67 15.26
N ALA A 57 -0.64 15.83 15.66
CA ALA A 57 -0.37 14.56 16.34
C ALA A 57 -0.59 13.31 15.47
N SER A 58 -1.50 13.35 14.48
CA SER A 58 -1.83 12.16 13.68
C SER A 58 -0.90 11.99 12.46
N PRO A 59 -0.39 10.78 12.15
CA PRO A 59 0.32 10.50 10.90
C PRO A 59 -0.61 10.44 9.68
N LEU A 60 -1.92 10.52 9.87
CA LEU A 60 -2.93 10.51 8.81
C LEU A 60 -3.71 11.83 8.78
N VAL A 61 -4.11 12.24 7.58
CA VAL A 61 -5.10 13.31 7.36
C VAL A 61 -6.25 12.80 6.51
N SER A 62 -7.46 13.28 6.79
CA SER A 62 -8.62 12.95 5.98
C SER A 62 -8.64 13.75 4.68
N THR A 63 -9.40 13.26 3.70
CA THR A 63 -9.68 13.96 2.45
C THR A 63 -10.41 15.29 2.69
N VAL A 64 -11.33 15.36 3.66
CA VAL A 64 -11.98 16.60 4.10
C VAL A 64 -10.97 17.59 4.65
N TRP A 65 -10.06 17.14 5.51
CA TRP A 65 -9.04 18.01 6.08
C TRP A 65 -8.14 18.60 4.99
N LEU A 66 -7.69 17.76 4.05
CA LEU A 66 -6.79 18.22 2.99
C LEU A 66 -7.48 19.24 2.08
N GLU A 67 -8.73 19.00 1.67
CA GLU A 67 -9.51 19.95 0.87
C GLU A 67 -9.63 21.32 1.56
N ASN A 68 -9.90 21.33 2.87
CA ASN A 68 -10.02 22.57 3.64
C ASN A 68 -8.68 23.29 3.90
N ASN A 69 -7.54 22.69 3.54
CA ASN A 69 -6.20 23.21 3.83
C ASN A 69 -5.32 23.36 2.58
N LEU A 70 -5.87 23.25 1.36
CA LEU A 70 -5.10 23.31 0.11
C LEU A 70 -4.22 24.57 0.00
N ASP A 71 -4.69 25.70 0.53
CA ASP A 71 -3.99 26.99 0.47
C ASP A 71 -3.03 27.24 1.66
N ALA A 72 -2.82 26.25 2.53
CA ALA A 72 -1.95 26.41 3.69
C ALA A 72 -0.48 26.62 3.25
N LYS A 73 0.13 27.74 3.65
CA LYS A 73 1.46 28.19 3.18
C LYS A 73 2.58 27.16 3.33
N ASN A 74 2.56 26.39 4.43
CA ASN A 74 3.60 25.40 4.76
C ASN A 74 3.19 23.96 4.37
N LEU A 75 2.07 23.78 3.66
CA LEU A 75 1.63 22.47 3.19
C LEU A 75 2.32 22.14 1.86
N ARG A 76 2.83 20.90 1.76
CA ARG A 76 3.34 20.32 0.52
C ARG A 76 2.56 19.05 0.24
N ILE A 77 1.87 19.02 -0.89
CA ILE A 77 1.09 17.86 -1.33
C ILE A 77 1.93 17.14 -2.38
N VAL A 78 2.17 15.84 -2.18
CA VAL A 78 3.06 15.07 -3.03
C VAL A 78 2.37 13.77 -3.44
N GLU A 79 2.26 13.54 -4.75
CA GLU A 79 1.76 12.29 -5.30
C GLU A 79 2.93 11.33 -5.55
N VAL A 80 2.80 10.09 -5.08
CA VAL A 80 3.71 8.98 -5.39
C VAL A 80 2.88 7.77 -5.80
N SER A 81 2.78 7.54 -7.11
CA SER A 81 1.92 6.51 -7.70
C SER A 81 2.74 5.45 -8.44
N VAL A 82 2.22 4.23 -8.49
CA VAL A 82 2.82 3.12 -9.26
C VAL A 82 2.63 3.34 -10.74
N GLU A 83 1.40 3.70 -11.13
CA GLU A 83 0.99 3.84 -12.51
C GLU A 83 1.53 5.13 -13.12
N PRO A 84 2.37 5.06 -14.17
CA PRO A 84 2.82 6.26 -14.86
C PRO A 84 1.64 7.03 -15.49
N GLY A 85 1.74 8.35 -15.53
CA GLY A 85 0.76 9.19 -16.22
C GLY A 85 -0.51 9.50 -15.41
N VAL A 86 -0.73 8.92 -14.23
CA VAL A 86 -1.94 9.21 -13.42
C VAL A 86 -1.97 10.65 -12.95
N PHE A 87 -0.82 11.19 -12.55
CA PHE A 87 -0.68 12.56 -12.07
C PHE A 87 -1.03 13.55 -13.18
N GLU A 88 -0.49 13.36 -14.38
CA GLU A 88 -0.67 14.23 -15.53
C GLU A 88 -2.12 14.26 -16.03
N ARG A 89 -2.89 13.18 -15.83
CA ARG A 89 -4.33 13.12 -16.15
C ARG A 89 -5.20 13.90 -15.16
N GLY A 90 -4.67 14.20 -13.98
CA GLY A 90 -5.36 14.93 -12.92
C GLY A 90 -4.79 14.57 -11.57
N HIS A 91 -4.58 15.56 -10.71
CA HIS A 91 -4.01 15.41 -9.38
C HIS A 91 -4.71 16.36 -8.40
N ILE A 92 -4.46 16.18 -7.10
CA ILE A 92 -4.98 17.09 -6.08
C ILE A 92 -4.42 18.49 -6.36
N PRO A 93 -5.23 19.57 -6.31
CA PRO A 93 -4.74 20.93 -6.54
C PRO A 93 -3.53 21.26 -5.65
N GLY A 94 -2.46 21.80 -6.24
CA GLY A 94 -1.21 22.11 -5.54
C GLY A 94 -0.31 20.89 -5.27
N ALA A 95 -0.65 19.70 -5.76
CA ALA A 95 0.22 18.54 -5.67
C ALA A 95 1.40 18.59 -6.65
N GLN A 96 2.54 18.03 -6.23
CA GLN A 96 3.70 17.79 -7.08
C GLN A 96 3.91 16.28 -7.27
N ASN A 97 4.41 15.88 -8.44
CA ASN A 97 4.69 14.48 -8.75
C ASN A 97 6.10 14.08 -8.27
N VAL A 98 6.19 12.89 -7.68
CA VAL A 98 7.45 12.20 -7.39
C VAL A 98 7.45 10.85 -8.08
N VAL A 99 8.37 10.69 -9.03
CA VAL A 99 8.51 9.47 -9.83
C VAL A 99 9.38 8.50 -9.06
N TRP A 100 8.76 7.51 -8.41
CA TRP A 100 9.47 6.62 -7.49
C TRP A 100 10.67 5.89 -8.11
N HIS A 101 10.60 5.54 -9.39
CA HIS A 101 11.67 4.84 -10.12
C HIS A 101 12.94 5.69 -10.35
N THR A 102 12.86 7.01 -10.21
CA THR A 102 13.96 7.92 -10.55
C THR A 102 14.27 8.92 -9.45
N ASP A 103 13.26 9.40 -8.72
CA ASP A 103 13.42 10.41 -7.68
C ASP A 103 13.80 9.80 -6.33
N LEU A 104 13.25 8.63 -5.97
CA LEU A 104 13.37 8.03 -4.64
C LEU A 104 14.44 6.92 -4.55
N VAL A 105 15.06 6.57 -5.68
CA VAL A 105 16.05 5.50 -5.79
C VAL A 105 17.30 5.98 -6.52
N GLU A 106 18.41 5.26 -6.35
CA GLU A 106 19.52 5.34 -7.28
C GLU A 106 19.17 4.64 -8.60
N THR A 107 19.64 5.21 -9.73
CA THR A 107 19.24 4.73 -11.07
C THR A 107 20.19 3.66 -11.65
N VAL A 108 21.31 3.42 -10.96
CA VAL A 108 22.33 2.44 -11.38
C VAL A 108 22.46 1.35 -10.32
N SER A 109 22.77 1.72 -9.07
CA SER A 109 22.78 0.79 -7.94
C SER A 109 21.38 0.57 -7.39
N ARG A 110 21.08 -0.63 -6.90
CA ARG A 110 19.83 -0.91 -6.19
C ARG A 110 19.91 -0.36 -4.76
N ASP A 111 19.61 0.92 -4.61
CA ASP A 111 19.51 1.59 -3.31
C ASP A 111 18.49 2.74 -3.37
N ILE A 112 18.08 3.27 -2.22
CA ILE A 112 17.34 4.53 -2.13
C ILE A 112 18.20 5.69 -2.60
N ALA A 113 17.56 6.77 -3.05
CA ALA A 113 18.25 8.01 -3.42
C ALA A 113 19.16 8.48 -2.28
N GLY A 114 20.45 8.67 -2.56
CA GLY A 114 21.44 9.15 -1.59
C GLY A 114 21.12 10.56 -1.06
N PRO A 115 21.82 11.01 0.01
CA PRO A 115 21.52 12.27 0.69
C PRO A 115 21.58 13.51 -0.23
N GLU A 116 22.48 13.55 -1.20
CA GLU A 116 22.59 14.65 -2.16
C GLU A 116 21.38 14.70 -3.10
N LYS A 117 21.02 13.55 -3.68
CA LYS A 117 19.87 13.40 -4.57
C LYS A 117 18.56 13.68 -3.84
N PHE A 118 18.41 13.15 -2.64
CA PHE A 118 17.25 13.43 -1.79
C PHE A 118 17.18 14.91 -1.39
N THR A 119 18.31 15.55 -1.08
CA THR A 119 18.36 17.00 -0.80
C THR A 119 17.87 17.80 -2.01
N ALA A 120 18.33 17.47 -3.22
CA ALA A 120 17.87 18.12 -4.44
C ALA A 120 16.35 17.91 -4.68
N LEU A 121 15.84 16.70 -4.43
CA LEU A 121 14.42 16.39 -4.50
C LEU A 121 13.59 17.21 -3.50
N ALA A 122 13.96 17.20 -2.22
CA ALA A 122 13.25 17.92 -1.17
C ALA A 122 13.23 19.44 -1.46
N ARG A 123 14.36 19.99 -1.92
CA ARG A 123 14.43 21.39 -2.37
C ARG A 123 13.51 21.67 -3.54
N ARG A 124 13.53 20.83 -4.60
CA ARG A 124 12.62 20.95 -5.75
C ARG A 124 11.16 20.95 -5.34
N LEU A 125 10.80 20.12 -4.36
CA LEU A 125 9.44 20.04 -3.82
C LEU A 125 9.09 21.19 -2.87
N GLY A 126 10.05 22.08 -2.55
CA GLY A 126 9.88 23.15 -1.58
C GLY A 126 9.63 22.65 -0.14
N ILE A 127 10.08 21.43 0.18
CA ILE A 127 9.96 20.81 1.50
C ILE A 127 11.10 21.31 2.38
N ASP A 128 10.77 21.80 3.57
CA ASP A 128 11.72 22.18 4.62
C ASP A 128 11.29 21.62 5.99
N LYS A 129 12.10 21.86 7.04
CA LYS A 129 11.91 21.31 8.39
C LYS A 129 10.61 21.76 9.08
N ASP A 130 9.99 22.85 8.63
CA ASP A 130 8.72 23.36 9.15
C ASP A 130 7.53 23.06 8.21
N SER A 131 7.79 22.40 7.08
CA SER A 131 6.75 22.01 6.13
C SER A 131 5.92 20.86 6.68
N THR A 132 4.61 20.87 6.44
CA THR A 132 3.75 19.69 6.57
C THR A 132 3.67 19.03 5.21
N VAL A 133 4.11 17.77 5.09
CA VAL A 133 4.11 17.02 3.84
C VAL A 133 2.98 16.00 3.86
N VAL A 134 2.02 16.12 2.95
CA VAL A 134 0.95 15.14 2.77
C VAL A 134 1.23 14.34 1.51
N LEU A 135 1.54 13.06 1.68
CA LEU A 135 1.76 12.10 0.61
C LEU A 135 0.47 11.35 0.31
N TYR A 136 0.20 11.11 -0.98
CA TYR A 136 -0.88 10.26 -1.44
C TYR A 136 -0.50 9.56 -2.74
N GLY A 137 -1.25 8.53 -3.11
CA GLY A 137 -1.03 7.83 -4.37
C GLY A 137 -2.12 6.82 -4.69
N ASP A 138 -1.94 6.13 -5.80
CA ASP A 138 -2.75 4.98 -6.19
C ASP A 138 -2.55 3.77 -5.25
N ASN A 139 -3.25 2.66 -5.56
CA ASN A 139 -3.05 1.36 -4.90
C ASN A 139 -3.00 1.42 -3.36
N ASN A 140 -3.97 2.12 -2.75
CA ASN A 140 -4.07 2.25 -1.30
C ASN A 140 -2.80 2.83 -0.64
N ASN A 141 -2.17 3.83 -1.29
CA ASN A 141 -0.98 4.52 -0.80
C ASN A 141 0.28 3.64 -0.66
N TRP A 142 0.40 2.53 -1.37
CA TRP A 142 1.64 1.73 -1.34
C TRP A 142 2.90 2.58 -1.52
N PHE A 143 2.98 3.34 -2.62
CA PHE A 143 4.19 4.09 -2.96
C PHE A 143 4.23 5.47 -2.30
N ALA A 144 3.09 6.00 -1.87
CA ALA A 144 3.06 7.13 -0.94
C ALA A 144 3.71 6.77 0.40
N ALA A 145 3.48 5.55 0.92
CA ALA A 145 4.16 5.05 2.11
C ALA A 145 5.66 4.79 1.86
N TRP A 146 6.05 4.37 0.64
CA TRP A 146 7.46 4.33 0.24
C TRP A 146 8.11 5.71 0.31
N GLY A 147 7.47 6.73 -0.28
CA GLY A 147 7.91 8.12 -0.14
C GLY A 147 8.05 8.53 1.32
N ALA A 148 7.06 8.19 2.16
CA ALA A 148 7.09 8.53 3.57
C ALA A 148 8.29 7.90 4.29
N TRP A 149 8.62 6.65 3.98
CA TRP A 149 9.78 5.96 4.54
C TRP A 149 11.11 6.58 4.07
N VAL A 150 11.24 6.93 2.78
CA VAL A 150 12.44 7.60 2.25
C VAL A 150 12.61 8.97 2.90
N LEU A 151 11.53 9.77 3.01
CA LEU A 151 11.58 11.07 3.71
C LEU A 151 12.00 10.89 5.19
N ALA A 152 11.48 9.86 5.85
CA ALA A 152 11.84 9.54 7.23
C ALA A 152 13.32 9.19 7.40
N GLN A 153 13.95 8.53 6.42
CA GLN A 153 15.38 8.23 6.45
C GLN A 153 16.25 9.49 6.54
N TYR A 154 15.77 10.61 6.04
CA TYR A 154 16.50 11.88 5.95
C TYR A 154 16.00 12.94 6.93
N GLY A 155 15.28 12.52 7.99
CA GLY A 155 14.95 13.37 9.13
C GLY A 155 13.59 14.09 9.06
N LEU A 156 12.71 13.73 8.11
CA LEU A 156 11.38 14.34 7.95
C LEU A 156 10.23 13.49 8.55
N VAL A 157 10.51 12.69 9.58
CA VAL A 157 9.55 11.70 10.09
C VAL A 157 8.25 12.33 10.62
N ASP A 158 8.34 13.44 11.37
CA ASP A 158 7.19 14.05 12.07
C ASP A 158 6.40 15.03 11.19
N ASN A 159 7.01 15.46 10.10
CA ASN A 159 6.44 16.38 9.13
C ASN A 159 5.52 15.67 8.12
N VAL A 160 5.66 14.35 8.01
CA VAL A 160 5.07 13.55 6.95
C VAL A 160 3.78 12.87 7.41
N LYS A 161 2.77 12.98 6.55
CA LYS A 161 1.45 12.39 6.71
C LYS A 161 1.04 11.66 5.45
N LEU A 162 0.21 10.62 5.59
CA LEU A 162 -0.52 10.06 4.45
C LEU A 162 -1.95 10.62 4.39
N LEU A 163 -2.43 10.89 3.18
CA LEU A 163 -3.84 11.13 2.92
C LEU A 163 -4.60 9.81 3.06
N ASP A 164 -5.43 9.67 4.08
CA ASP A 164 -6.13 8.42 4.36
C ASP A 164 -7.14 8.09 3.26
N GLY A 165 -6.99 6.92 2.63
CA GLY A 165 -7.72 6.52 1.42
C GLY A 165 -7.04 6.89 0.09
N GLY A 166 -6.02 7.74 0.12
CA GLY A 166 -5.18 8.09 -1.02
C GLY A 166 -5.97 8.67 -2.21
N ARG A 167 -5.45 8.44 -3.42
CA ARG A 167 -6.06 8.90 -4.66
C ARG A 167 -7.46 8.34 -4.87
N ARG A 168 -7.63 7.03 -4.62
CA ARG A 168 -8.91 6.31 -4.80
C ARG A 168 -10.05 7.01 -4.06
N LYS A 169 -9.86 7.32 -2.78
CA LYS A 169 -10.91 7.93 -1.96
C LYS A 169 -11.19 9.37 -2.38
N TRP A 170 -10.15 10.15 -2.69
CA TRP A 170 -10.29 11.52 -3.18
C TRP A 170 -11.16 11.58 -4.45
N GLU A 171 -10.89 10.71 -5.43
CA GLU A 171 -11.65 10.62 -6.68
C GLU A 171 -13.07 10.08 -6.45
N ALA A 172 -13.24 9.07 -5.59
CA ALA A 172 -14.56 8.50 -5.27
C ALA A 172 -15.48 9.53 -4.61
N GLU A 173 -14.92 10.44 -3.81
CA GLU A 173 -15.64 11.55 -3.19
C GLU A 173 -15.85 12.74 -4.15
N LYS A 174 -15.42 12.62 -5.42
CA LYS A 174 -15.56 13.64 -6.48
C LYS A 174 -14.97 14.99 -6.08
N ARG A 175 -13.86 14.96 -5.34
CA ARG A 175 -13.15 16.17 -4.92
C ARG A 175 -12.42 16.82 -6.10
N PRO A 176 -12.07 18.12 -5.99
CA PRO A 176 -11.40 18.84 -7.06
C PRO A 176 -10.11 18.17 -7.51
N LEU A 177 -9.86 18.23 -8.82
CA LEU A 177 -8.59 17.84 -9.45
C LEU A 177 -8.07 19.02 -10.28
N ASP A 178 -6.76 19.16 -10.36
CA ASP A 178 -6.06 20.07 -11.27
C ASP A 178 -5.16 19.25 -12.21
N THR A 179 -4.73 19.85 -13.31
CA THR A 179 -3.74 19.29 -14.24
C THR A 179 -2.47 20.14 -14.32
N ARG A 180 -2.48 21.31 -13.68
CA ARG A 180 -1.34 22.22 -13.62
C ARG A 180 -0.46 21.87 -12.41
N THR A 181 0.79 21.54 -12.70
CA THR A 181 1.80 21.42 -11.65
C THR A 181 2.13 22.80 -11.07
N PRO A 182 2.09 22.99 -9.74
CA PRO A 182 2.43 24.27 -9.13
C PRO A 182 3.92 24.56 -9.27
N GLU A 183 4.25 25.84 -9.45
CA GLU A 183 5.62 26.32 -9.28
C GLU A 183 5.87 26.60 -7.79
N VAL A 184 6.84 25.92 -7.20
CA VAL A 184 7.22 26.10 -5.79
C VAL A 184 8.67 26.56 -5.73
N ALA A 185 8.94 27.57 -4.91
CA ALA A 185 10.30 28.03 -4.67
C ALA A 185 11.12 26.93 -3.99
N ALA A 186 12.38 26.77 -4.43
CA ALA A 186 13.27 25.79 -3.83
C ALA A 186 13.54 26.11 -2.34
N SER A 187 13.48 25.10 -1.48
CA SER A 187 13.72 25.27 -0.03
C SER A 187 15.22 25.31 0.32
N GLY A 188 15.52 25.58 1.59
CA GLY A 188 16.88 25.51 2.16
C GLY A 188 17.24 24.14 2.73
N PHE A 189 16.39 23.13 2.52
CA PHE A 189 16.52 21.83 3.18
C PHE A 189 17.88 21.18 2.93
N THR A 190 18.36 20.47 3.94
CA THR A 190 19.59 19.67 3.87
C THR A 190 19.33 18.36 4.59
N ALA A 191 19.52 17.24 3.89
CA ALA A 191 19.27 15.91 4.43
C ALA A 191 20.23 15.57 5.58
N SER A 192 19.73 14.85 6.59
CA SER A 192 20.60 14.17 7.55
C SER A 192 21.27 12.95 6.89
N ALA A 193 22.20 12.31 7.60
CA ALA A 193 22.61 10.96 7.24
C ALA A 193 21.38 10.01 7.28
N PRO A 194 21.30 8.98 6.40
CA PRO A 194 20.24 7.99 6.44
C PRO A 194 20.16 7.30 7.81
N SER A 195 18.98 7.23 8.41
CA SER A 195 18.80 6.61 9.73
C SER A 195 18.97 5.08 9.68
N PRO A 196 19.97 4.49 10.36
CA PRO A 196 20.08 3.03 10.45
C PRO A 196 18.93 2.42 11.29
N ALA A 197 18.25 3.24 12.10
CA ALA A 197 17.19 2.78 12.99
C ALA A 197 15.87 2.46 12.26
N LEU A 198 15.67 2.88 11.01
CA LEU A 198 14.45 2.58 10.24
C LEU A 198 14.68 1.59 9.09
N ARG A 199 15.92 1.14 8.87
CA ARG A 199 16.30 0.26 7.75
C ARG A 199 17.01 -0.98 8.25
N ALA A 200 16.47 -2.15 7.91
CA ALA A 200 17.14 -3.43 8.09
C ALA A 200 17.86 -3.79 6.79
N ARG A 201 19.09 -4.29 6.90
CA ARG A 201 19.86 -4.82 5.77
C ARG A 201 19.84 -6.34 5.79
N PHE A 202 20.30 -6.95 4.69
CA PHE A 202 20.39 -8.40 4.55
C PHE A 202 21.02 -9.09 5.77
N GLY A 203 22.13 -8.55 6.30
CA GLY A 203 22.81 -9.10 7.48
C GLY A 203 21.96 -9.09 8.75
N ASP A 204 21.16 -8.04 8.97
CA ASP A 204 20.22 -7.99 10.10
C ASP A 204 19.19 -9.11 10.00
N VAL A 205 18.61 -9.28 8.81
CA VAL A 205 17.57 -10.27 8.53
C VAL A 205 18.12 -11.69 8.64
N LEU A 206 19.34 -11.92 8.15
CA LEU A 206 20.01 -13.21 8.26
C LEU A 206 20.27 -13.59 9.72
N ALA A 207 20.69 -12.63 10.55
CA ALA A 207 20.90 -12.86 11.98
C ALA A 207 19.58 -13.24 12.68
N VAL A 208 18.46 -12.59 12.35
CA VAL A 208 17.13 -12.99 12.86
C VAL A 208 16.75 -14.40 12.38
N ALA A 209 16.94 -14.70 11.09
CA ALA A 209 16.64 -16.01 10.51
C ALA A 209 17.45 -17.16 11.16
N LYS A 210 18.66 -16.85 11.61
CA LYS A 210 19.54 -17.78 12.35
C LYS A 210 19.32 -17.79 13.86
N ARG A 211 18.35 -17.02 14.37
CA ARG A 211 18.04 -16.85 15.81
C ARG A 211 19.18 -16.23 16.61
N GLU A 212 20.00 -15.41 15.96
CA GLU A 212 21.09 -14.62 16.58
C GLU A 212 20.60 -13.26 17.10
N ARG A 213 19.42 -12.81 16.64
CA ARG A 213 18.73 -11.60 17.10
C ARG A 213 17.28 -11.88 17.44
N ASP A 214 16.79 -11.25 18.51
CA ASP A 214 15.39 -11.35 18.94
C ASP A 214 14.56 -10.20 18.34
N GLU A 215 14.24 -10.33 17.06
CA GLU A 215 13.32 -9.44 16.33
C GLU A 215 12.31 -10.29 15.56
N GLN A 216 11.16 -9.70 15.24
CA GLN A 216 10.12 -10.38 14.48
C GLN A 216 10.13 -9.92 13.03
N ILE A 217 10.09 -10.86 12.09
CA ILE A 217 9.95 -10.54 10.66
C ILE A 217 8.48 -10.65 10.28
N LEU A 218 7.90 -9.56 9.80
CA LEU A 218 6.58 -9.53 9.22
C LEU A 218 6.67 -9.61 7.70
N ASP A 219 6.23 -10.73 7.12
CA ASP A 219 6.05 -10.90 5.68
C ASP A 219 4.63 -10.48 5.27
N ILE A 220 4.56 -9.46 4.41
CA ILE A 220 3.28 -8.85 3.99
C ILE A 220 2.76 -9.35 2.64
N ARG A 221 3.43 -10.34 2.04
CA ARG A 221 3.01 -10.96 0.77
C ARG A 221 1.78 -11.83 0.97
N SER A 222 1.23 -12.34 -0.14
CA SER A 222 0.10 -13.26 -0.10
C SER A 222 0.47 -14.58 0.62
N PRO A 223 -0.52 -15.32 1.17
CA PRO A 223 -0.27 -16.63 1.76
C PRO A 223 0.34 -17.65 0.78
N ASP A 224 -0.01 -17.55 -0.51
CA ASP A 224 0.54 -18.43 -1.55
C ASP A 224 2.03 -18.14 -1.82
N GLU A 225 2.45 -16.87 -1.78
CA GLU A 225 3.88 -16.51 -1.86
C GLU A 225 4.62 -16.93 -0.59
N PHE A 226 4.04 -16.65 0.59
CA PHE A 226 4.63 -16.97 1.89
C PHE A 226 4.86 -18.48 2.05
N SER A 227 3.86 -19.30 1.74
CA SER A 227 3.98 -20.77 1.80
C SER A 227 4.94 -21.35 0.78
N GLY A 228 5.31 -20.57 -0.24
CA GLY A 228 6.12 -21.00 -1.37
C GLY A 228 5.33 -21.72 -2.45
N LYS A 229 3.99 -21.69 -2.44
CA LYS A 229 3.16 -22.25 -3.50
C LYS A 229 3.36 -21.52 -4.83
N ILE A 230 3.63 -20.22 -4.78
CA ILE A 230 4.06 -19.42 -5.93
C ILE A 230 5.31 -18.61 -5.56
N ILE A 231 6.13 -18.24 -6.56
CA ILE A 231 7.29 -17.37 -6.36
C ILE A 231 6.86 -15.90 -6.31
N ALA A 232 6.02 -15.51 -7.25
CA ALA A 232 5.41 -14.19 -7.36
C ALA A 232 4.08 -14.32 -8.11
N PRO A 233 3.16 -13.34 -7.98
CA PRO A 233 1.96 -13.28 -8.80
C PRO A 233 2.29 -13.24 -10.30
N ALA A 234 1.39 -13.76 -11.14
CA ALA A 234 1.57 -13.75 -12.58
C ALA A 234 1.72 -12.31 -13.12
N GLY A 235 2.64 -12.12 -14.07
CA GLY A 235 2.90 -10.81 -14.71
C GLY A 235 3.79 -9.86 -13.91
N VAL A 236 4.24 -10.24 -12.71
CA VAL A 236 5.14 -9.42 -11.88
C VAL A 236 6.60 -9.80 -12.14
N GLN A 237 7.46 -8.81 -12.40
CA GLN A 237 8.90 -9.02 -12.70
C GLN A 237 9.79 -9.06 -11.44
N GLU A 238 9.22 -8.85 -10.26
CA GLU A 238 9.89 -8.92 -8.95
C GLU A 238 10.13 -10.40 -8.54
N LEU A 239 11.04 -11.08 -9.25
CA LEU A 239 11.23 -12.53 -9.13
C LEU A 239 12.36 -12.95 -8.18
N ALA A 240 12.30 -14.21 -7.77
CA ALA A 240 13.34 -14.89 -7.01
C ALA A 240 13.56 -16.33 -7.52
N ILE A 241 14.74 -16.89 -7.26
CA ILE A 241 15.09 -18.28 -7.62
C ILE A 241 14.54 -19.30 -6.58
N ARG A 242 14.13 -18.84 -5.39
CA ARG A 242 13.51 -19.67 -4.34
C ARG A 242 12.13 -19.13 -3.93
N ALA A 243 11.19 -20.04 -3.76
CA ALA A 243 9.88 -19.79 -3.15
C ALA A 243 9.95 -20.03 -1.64
N GLY A 244 8.98 -19.47 -0.89
CA GLY A 244 8.89 -19.62 0.55
C GLY A 244 9.06 -18.28 1.28
N HIS A 245 9.48 -18.34 2.54
CA HIS A 245 9.69 -17.19 3.40
C HIS A 245 10.94 -17.32 4.27
N ILE A 246 11.32 -16.21 4.90
CA ILE A 246 12.44 -16.13 5.84
C ILE A 246 12.06 -16.90 7.12
N PRO A 247 12.88 -17.83 7.65
CA PRO A 247 12.56 -18.57 8.85
C PRO A 247 12.15 -17.69 10.03
N GLY A 248 11.11 -18.10 10.76
CA GLY A 248 10.57 -17.35 11.90
C GLY A 248 9.67 -16.16 11.54
N SER A 249 9.47 -15.88 10.25
CA SER A 249 8.55 -14.82 9.83
C SER A 249 7.10 -15.18 10.11
N VAL A 250 6.29 -14.17 10.39
CA VAL A 250 4.82 -14.27 10.45
C VAL A 250 4.21 -13.61 9.22
N ASN A 251 3.06 -14.10 8.76
CA ASN A 251 2.40 -13.58 7.56
C ASN A 251 1.13 -12.79 7.89
N VAL A 252 1.15 -11.49 7.60
CA VAL A 252 -0.05 -10.64 7.59
C VAL A 252 -0.07 -9.87 6.28
N PRO A 253 -0.85 -10.32 5.28
CA PRO A 253 -0.96 -9.63 4.00
C PRO A 253 -1.38 -8.17 4.20
N TRP A 254 -0.68 -7.23 3.55
CA TRP A 254 -0.88 -5.79 3.71
C TRP A 254 -2.35 -5.36 3.57
N ALA A 255 -3.10 -6.02 2.68
CA ALA A 255 -4.49 -5.70 2.35
C ALA A 255 -5.44 -5.87 3.55
N LYS A 256 -5.04 -6.65 4.57
CA LYS A 256 -5.82 -6.80 5.80
C LYS A 256 -5.85 -5.53 6.65
N ALA A 257 -4.90 -4.61 6.45
CA ALA A 257 -4.81 -3.35 7.20
C ALA A 257 -5.65 -2.21 6.60
N VAL A 258 -6.23 -2.41 5.40
CA VAL A 258 -7.02 -1.40 4.70
C VAL A 258 -8.50 -1.77 4.64
N ASN A 259 -9.36 -0.75 4.61
CA ASN A 259 -10.79 -0.87 4.34
C ASN A 259 -11.07 -0.88 2.83
N PRO A 260 -12.29 -1.27 2.40
CA PRO A 260 -12.64 -1.32 0.97
C PRO A 260 -12.53 0.02 0.23
N ASP A 261 -12.75 1.14 0.92
CA ASP A 261 -12.60 2.51 0.37
C ASP A 261 -11.14 2.97 0.29
N GLY A 262 -10.23 2.17 0.83
CA GLY A 262 -8.79 2.38 0.83
C GLY A 262 -8.24 3.07 2.06
N THR A 263 -9.09 3.48 3.01
CA THR A 263 -8.63 3.99 4.31
C THR A 263 -7.93 2.91 5.12
N LEU A 264 -7.06 3.30 6.05
CA LEU A 264 -6.54 2.36 7.04
C LEU A 264 -7.64 1.97 8.04
N LYS A 265 -7.56 0.74 8.53
CA LYS A 265 -8.35 0.31 9.69
C LYS A 265 -8.02 1.17 10.91
N SER A 266 -8.94 1.21 11.88
CA SER A 266 -8.71 1.94 13.13
C SER A 266 -7.50 1.38 13.89
N PRO A 267 -6.80 2.18 14.71
CA PRO A 267 -5.68 1.69 15.53
C PRO A 267 -6.02 0.47 16.39
N ALA A 268 -7.26 0.38 16.91
CA ALA A 268 -7.72 -0.75 17.69
C ALA A 268 -7.83 -2.04 16.84
N GLU A 269 -8.44 -1.95 15.66
CA GLU A 269 -8.53 -3.08 14.73
C GLU A 269 -7.14 -3.53 14.24
N LEU A 270 -6.25 -2.57 13.96
CA LEU A 270 -4.88 -2.85 13.55
C LEU A 270 -4.10 -3.56 14.65
N LYS A 271 -4.17 -3.09 15.91
CA LYS A 271 -3.55 -3.78 17.05
C LYS A 271 -4.06 -5.21 17.18
N ALA A 272 -5.37 -5.41 17.09
CA ALA A 272 -5.96 -6.75 17.16
C ALA A 272 -5.50 -7.66 16.00
N LEU A 273 -5.44 -7.12 14.77
CA LEU A 273 -4.98 -7.84 13.58
C LEU A 273 -3.55 -8.35 13.74
N TYR A 274 -2.63 -7.48 14.19
CA TYR A 274 -1.22 -7.83 14.32
C TYR A 274 -0.96 -8.73 15.55
N ALA A 275 -1.63 -8.46 16.68
CA ALA A 275 -1.50 -9.28 17.89
C ALA A 275 -1.96 -10.72 17.67
N ALA A 276 -2.99 -10.94 16.83
CA ALA A 276 -3.43 -12.28 16.44
C ALA A 276 -2.35 -13.09 15.67
N ALA A 277 -1.37 -12.40 15.08
CA ALA A 277 -0.20 -13.00 14.44
C ALA A 277 1.06 -12.95 15.34
N GLY A 278 0.92 -12.57 16.61
CA GLY A 278 2.01 -12.47 17.57
C GLY A 278 2.83 -11.17 17.47
N ILE A 279 2.37 -10.16 16.73
CA ILE A 279 3.01 -8.83 16.62
C ILE A 279 2.25 -7.85 17.52
N ASP A 280 2.73 -7.64 18.74
CA ASP A 280 2.10 -6.77 19.75
C ASP A 280 2.93 -5.51 20.09
N GLY A 281 4.10 -5.37 19.48
CA GLY A 281 5.02 -4.24 19.67
C GLY A 281 6.00 -4.43 20.83
N THR A 282 6.01 -5.58 21.51
CA THR A 282 6.96 -5.86 22.59
C THR A 282 8.39 -6.14 22.10
N LYS A 283 8.54 -6.54 20.83
CA LYS A 283 9.82 -6.78 20.17
C LYS A 283 9.99 -5.85 18.97
N PRO A 284 11.24 -5.52 18.56
CA PRO A 284 11.47 -4.81 17.31
C PRO A 284 11.01 -5.67 16.12
N ILE A 285 10.48 -4.99 15.10
CA ILE A 285 9.87 -5.63 13.94
C ILE A 285 10.64 -5.26 12.67
N ILE A 286 10.84 -6.22 11.78
CA ILE A 286 11.33 -6.01 10.42
C ILE A 286 10.19 -6.31 9.45
N THR A 287 9.80 -5.34 8.64
CA THR A 287 8.81 -5.56 7.56
C THR A 287 9.50 -6.00 6.27
N SER A 288 8.87 -6.93 5.55
CA SER A 288 9.41 -7.50 4.31
C SER A 288 8.29 -7.80 3.30
N CYS A 289 8.59 -7.65 2.01
CA CYS A 289 7.71 -8.01 0.90
C CYS A 289 8.54 -8.69 -0.21
N ARG A 290 8.26 -8.39 -1.48
CA ARG A 290 9.18 -8.68 -2.60
C ARG A 290 10.23 -7.58 -2.77
N ILE A 291 9.80 -6.33 -2.61
CA ILE A 291 10.62 -5.11 -2.65
C ILE A 291 10.16 -4.16 -1.52
N GLY A 292 11.07 -3.31 -1.04
CA GLY A 292 10.86 -2.41 0.11
C GLY A 292 9.75 -1.40 -0.03
N GLU A 293 9.48 -0.99 -1.26
CA GLU A 293 8.44 -0.05 -1.66
C GLU A 293 7.07 -0.51 -1.17
N ARG A 294 6.83 -1.83 -1.24
CA ARG A 294 5.56 -2.44 -0.84
C ARG A 294 5.49 -2.63 0.68
N SER A 295 6.58 -3.05 1.33
CA SER A 295 6.62 -3.23 2.79
C SER A 295 6.59 -1.92 3.57
N SER A 296 6.95 -0.80 2.95
CA SER A 296 6.81 0.53 3.55
C SER A 296 5.39 0.86 4.00
N HIS A 297 4.35 0.31 3.35
CA HIS A 297 2.96 0.47 3.81
C HIS A 297 2.78 -0.10 5.23
N SER A 298 3.19 -1.34 5.46
CA SER A 298 3.09 -1.95 6.80
C SER A 298 4.10 -1.36 7.78
N TRP A 299 5.27 -0.91 7.32
CA TRP A 299 6.17 -0.12 8.15
C TRP A 299 5.47 1.13 8.67
N PHE A 300 4.79 1.89 7.80
CA PHE A 300 4.09 3.11 8.18
C PHE A 300 2.98 2.83 9.19
N VAL A 301 2.17 1.80 8.94
CA VAL A 301 1.11 1.37 9.86
C VAL A 301 1.67 1.03 11.24
N LEU A 302 2.65 0.13 11.31
CA LEU A 302 3.18 -0.34 12.60
C LEU A 302 3.96 0.76 13.33
N SER A 303 4.78 1.54 12.62
CA SER A 303 5.65 2.54 13.25
C SER A 303 4.93 3.84 13.55
N ARG A 304 4.19 4.40 12.58
CA ARG A 304 3.58 5.72 12.72
C ARG A 304 2.21 5.67 13.35
N VAL A 305 1.36 4.70 12.96
CA VAL A 305 -0.01 4.60 13.48
C VAL A 305 -0.05 3.87 14.83
N LEU A 306 0.74 2.80 14.99
CA LEU A 306 0.75 2.01 16.24
C LEU A 306 1.89 2.36 17.20
N GLY A 307 2.91 3.10 16.75
CA GLY A 307 4.03 3.53 17.60
C GLY A 307 5.05 2.43 17.91
N TYR A 308 5.13 1.36 17.12
CA TYR A 308 6.07 0.26 17.34
C TYR A 308 7.47 0.59 16.82
N SER A 309 8.48 -0.13 17.34
CA SER A 309 9.85 -0.08 16.82
C SER A 309 9.95 -0.95 15.56
N VAL A 310 10.11 -0.31 14.40
CA VAL A 310 10.03 -1.01 13.10
C VAL A 310 11.10 -0.54 12.13
N ARG A 311 11.76 -1.51 11.50
CA ARG A 311 12.64 -1.32 10.35
C ARG A 311 12.01 -1.88 9.09
N ASN A 312 12.25 -1.24 7.95
CA ASN A 312 11.90 -1.80 6.66
C ASN A 312 13.11 -2.54 6.07
N TYR A 313 12.92 -3.79 5.64
CA TYR A 313 13.90 -4.54 4.87
C TYR A 313 13.64 -4.38 3.38
N ASP A 314 14.27 -3.39 2.76
CA ASP A 314 13.96 -2.99 1.40
C ASP A 314 14.52 -3.93 0.31
N GLY A 315 15.59 -4.68 0.64
CA GLY A 315 16.05 -5.79 -0.18
C GLY A 315 14.98 -6.86 -0.37
N SER A 316 14.23 -7.15 0.72
CA SER A 316 13.04 -8.00 0.71
C SER A 316 13.27 -9.37 0.03
N TRP A 317 12.21 -10.06 -0.41
CA TRP A 317 12.33 -11.39 -0.99
C TRP A 317 13.12 -11.44 -2.31
N THR A 318 13.18 -10.35 -3.08
CA THR A 318 14.00 -10.29 -4.31
C THR A 318 15.49 -10.31 -4.03
N GLU A 319 15.95 -9.83 -2.86
CA GLU A 319 17.33 -10.06 -2.40
C GLU A 319 17.45 -11.43 -1.72
N TYR A 320 16.63 -11.69 -0.70
CA TYR A 320 16.75 -12.88 0.14
C TYR A 320 16.56 -14.19 -0.64
N GLY A 321 15.52 -14.27 -1.47
CA GLY A 321 15.18 -15.46 -2.27
C GLY A 321 16.13 -15.72 -3.44
N ASN A 322 17.08 -14.80 -3.70
CA ASN A 322 18.16 -14.96 -4.68
C ASN A 322 19.53 -15.17 -4.03
N ALA A 323 19.65 -15.02 -2.70
CA ALA A 323 20.90 -15.21 -2.00
C ALA A 323 21.28 -16.70 -1.87
N VAL A 324 22.56 -17.01 -2.06
CA VAL A 324 23.08 -18.38 -1.97
C VAL A 324 23.26 -18.78 -0.52
N GLY A 325 22.77 -19.98 -0.16
CA GLY A 325 23.05 -20.61 1.13
C GLY A 325 22.29 -20.04 2.33
N VAL A 326 21.32 -19.14 2.12
CA VAL A 326 20.46 -18.65 3.20
C VAL A 326 19.38 -19.67 3.57
N PRO A 327 18.96 -19.73 4.85
CA PRO A 327 17.90 -20.64 5.26
C PRO A 327 16.54 -20.15 4.73
N VAL A 328 15.72 -21.07 4.20
CA VAL A 328 14.38 -20.75 3.66
C VAL A 328 13.39 -21.76 4.20
N VAL A 329 12.21 -21.30 4.62
CA VAL A 329 11.07 -22.17 4.88
C VAL A 329 10.19 -22.20 3.63
N ASN A 330 10.09 -23.36 3.00
CA ASN A 330 9.23 -23.59 1.84
C ASN A 330 8.29 -24.75 2.14
N LEU A 331 7.03 -24.43 2.44
CA LEU A 331 6.03 -25.41 2.86
C LEU A 331 5.44 -26.19 1.68
N ALA A 332 5.46 -25.59 0.49
CA ALA A 332 4.87 -26.17 -0.72
C ALA A 332 5.88 -26.95 -1.59
N GLY A 333 7.18 -26.73 -1.40
CA GLY A 333 8.25 -27.42 -2.14
C GLY A 333 8.59 -26.83 -3.50
N THR A 334 7.89 -25.78 -3.97
CA THR A 334 8.13 -25.17 -5.29
C THR A 334 9.55 -24.64 -5.45
N ILE A 335 10.18 -24.91 -6.59
CA ILE A 335 11.51 -24.39 -6.95
C ILE A 335 11.38 -23.58 -8.25
N TRP A 336 12.22 -22.55 -8.47
CA TRP A 336 12.18 -21.84 -9.75
C TRP A 336 12.53 -22.79 -10.90
N GLY A 337 11.64 -22.87 -11.90
CA GLY A 337 11.78 -23.76 -13.05
C GLY A 337 11.48 -25.25 -12.79
N GLY A 338 11.10 -25.64 -11.55
CA GLY A 338 10.77 -27.03 -11.19
C GLY A 338 9.63 -27.10 -10.17
N LYS A 339 8.72 -28.07 -10.30
CA LYS A 339 7.67 -28.27 -9.29
C LYS A 339 8.15 -29.19 -8.18
#